data_AF-A0A1T5C0P6-F1
#
_entry.id   AF-A0A1T5C0P6-F1
#
_cell.length_a   1.000
_cell.length_b   1.000
_cell.length_c   1.000
_cell.angle_alpha   90.00
_cell.angle_beta   90.00
_cell.angle_gamma   90.00
#
_symmetry.space_group_name_H-M   'P 1'
#
loop_
_entity.id
_entity.type
_entity.pdbx_description
1 polymer ?
#
loop_
_entity_poly.entity_id
_entity_poly.type
_entity_poly.pdbx_seq_one_letter_code
_entity_poly.pdbx_strand_id
1 'polypeptide(L)'
;MRINYLPGILLLMLLFQSCSESEDTNEPDLNAVAFSADSHVETSTLPQTILDYITVNYPGLTIVEAEIEDNQNFEIELSDDTELIFNAQGEFLGVDDDENKFDDEEIDPAVLPQNILDFISDNFPGLGIDEAELENNGNYEIELENDIELIFDGDGNFLGQAKDENEAEEGEAEEDINPAELPQVIQDYIAENYPDNTIIEAEVDEDEYEVTLNNGIELEFDLEGNLLSVEDGNGEDDDDDGDDD
;
A
#
# COMPACT_ATOMS: atom_id res chain seq x y z
N MET A 1 -61.96 46.67 -53.69
CA MET A 1 -62.01 47.57 -52.52
C MET A 1 -60.80 47.21 -51.66
N ARG A 2 -59.86 48.14 -51.50
CA ARG A 2 -58.59 47.92 -50.78
C ARG A 2 -58.86 47.97 -49.27
N ILE A 3 -58.30 47.05 -48.50
CA ILE A 3 -58.10 47.22 -47.05
C ILE A 3 -56.67 46.75 -46.75
N ASN A 4 -55.92 47.66 -46.13
CA ASN A 4 -54.48 47.58 -45.85
C ASN A 4 -54.21 46.75 -44.57
N TYR A 5 -53.08 46.05 -44.57
CA TYR A 5 -52.49 45.41 -43.40
C TYR A 5 -51.81 46.45 -42.49
N LEU A 6 -51.97 46.28 -41.17
CA LEU A 6 -51.16 46.92 -40.14
C LEU A 6 -50.66 45.79 -39.21
N PRO A 7 -49.34 45.62 -38.98
CA PRO A 7 -48.88 44.61 -38.05
C PRO A 7 -48.94 45.19 -36.63
N GLY A 8 -49.81 44.62 -35.79
CA GLY A 8 -49.76 44.81 -34.35
C GLY A 8 -48.76 43.80 -33.77
N ILE A 9 -47.66 44.28 -33.20
CA ILE A 9 -46.74 43.45 -32.42
C ILE A 9 -47.40 43.21 -31.07
N LEU A 10 -47.85 41.97 -30.84
CA LEU A 10 -48.31 41.49 -29.54
C LEU A 10 -47.08 40.97 -28.78
N LEU A 11 -46.56 41.79 -27.86
CA LEU A 11 -45.51 41.39 -26.94
C LEU A 11 -46.09 40.43 -25.90
N LEU A 12 -45.86 39.14 -26.09
CA LEU A 12 -46.21 38.10 -25.12
C LEU A 12 -45.02 37.93 -24.17
N MET A 13 -45.08 38.59 -23.00
CA MET A 13 -44.18 38.28 -21.88
C MET A 13 -44.56 36.91 -21.34
N LEU A 14 -43.77 35.88 -21.66
CA LEU A 14 -43.75 34.64 -20.89
C LEU A 14 -42.83 34.83 -19.68
N LEU A 15 -43.42 34.69 -18.50
CA LEU A 15 -42.72 34.64 -17.22
C LEU A 15 -42.79 33.20 -16.69
N PHE A 16 -41.63 32.74 -16.20
CA PHE A 16 -41.33 31.53 -15.41
C PHE A 16 -41.41 30.20 -16.19
N GLN A 17 -40.45 29.28 -16.05
CA GLN A 17 -39.64 28.96 -14.87
C GLN A 17 -38.14 28.96 -15.18
N SER A 18 -37.37 29.59 -14.29
CA SER A 18 -35.98 29.17 -14.06
C SER A 18 -36.07 27.76 -13.49
N CYS A 19 -35.75 26.75 -14.31
CA CYS A 19 -35.15 25.56 -13.74
C CYS A 19 -33.81 26.04 -13.19
N SER A 20 -33.74 26.13 -11.87
CA SER A 20 -32.51 25.80 -11.18
C SER A 20 -32.27 24.34 -11.53
N GLU A 21 -31.53 24.06 -12.60
CA GLU A 21 -30.81 22.81 -12.68
C GLU A 21 -29.86 22.88 -11.48
N SER A 22 -30.28 22.32 -10.35
CA SER A 22 -29.30 21.83 -9.39
C SER A 22 -28.68 20.65 -10.11
N GLU A 23 -27.63 20.93 -10.87
CA GLU A 23 -26.70 19.91 -11.32
C GLU A 23 -26.06 19.37 -10.05
N ASP A 24 -26.74 18.39 -9.47
CA ASP A 24 -26.16 17.41 -8.57
C ASP A 24 -25.40 16.43 -9.47
N THR A 25 -24.39 16.96 -10.17
CA THR A 25 -23.42 16.18 -10.92
C THR A 25 -22.50 15.59 -9.87
N ASN A 26 -22.88 14.42 -9.36
CA ASN A 26 -21.93 13.49 -8.77
C ASN A 26 -21.03 12.98 -9.91
N GLU A 27 -20.25 13.88 -10.51
CA GLU A 27 -19.17 13.49 -11.40
C GLU A 27 -18.08 12.85 -10.51
N PRO A 28 -17.57 11.68 -10.88
CA PRO A 28 -16.48 11.04 -10.15
C PRO A 28 -15.25 11.96 -10.19
N ASP A 29 -14.56 12.12 -9.06
CA ASP A 29 -13.27 12.81 -9.06
C ASP A 29 -12.22 11.89 -9.66
N LEU A 30 -11.94 12.06 -10.95
CA LEU A 30 -10.97 11.23 -11.66
C LEU A 30 -9.54 11.38 -11.13
N ASN A 31 -9.25 12.35 -10.25
CA ASN A 31 -7.94 12.48 -9.60
C ASN A 31 -7.98 12.03 -8.12
N ALA A 32 -9.06 11.38 -7.69
CA ALA A 32 -9.06 10.67 -6.42
C ALA A 32 -7.95 9.62 -6.44
N VAL A 33 -7.28 9.48 -5.31
CA VAL A 33 -6.21 8.49 -5.10
C VAL A 33 -6.80 7.36 -4.29
N ALA A 34 -6.61 6.14 -4.77
CA ALA A 34 -6.72 4.91 -4.01
C ALA A 34 -5.29 4.36 -3.85
N PHE A 35 -4.92 3.93 -2.66
CA PHE A 35 -3.62 3.29 -2.45
C PHE A 35 -3.70 1.86 -2.99
N SER A 36 -2.63 1.43 -3.66
CA SER A 36 -2.46 0.05 -4.14
C SER A 36 -2.43 -0.93 -2.97
N ALA A 37 -2.53 -2.22 -3.31
CA ALA A 37 -2.81 -3.29 -2.37
C ALA A 37 -1.77 -3.44 -1.25
N ASP A 38 -0.51 -3.17 -1.54
CA ASP A 38 0.58 -3.47 -0.62
C ASP A 38 1.17 -2.20 -0.01
N SER A 39 1.42 -2.30 1.29
CA SER A 39 1.95 -1.21 2.10
C SER A 39 3.14 -1.72 2.89
N HIS A 40 4.29 -1.03 2.78
CA HIS A 40 5.47 -1.38 3.54
C HIS A 40 5.19 -1.39 5.06
N VAL A 41 5.79 -2.36 5.75
CA VAL A 41 5.70 -2.53 7.20
C VAL A 41 7.09 -2.64 7.78
N GLU A 42 7.43 -1.71 8.67
CA GLU A 42 8.64 -1.78 9.47
C GLU A 42 8.74 -3.15 10.17
N THR A 43 9.83 -3.89 9.94
CA THR A 43 10.03 -5.24 10.47
C THR A 43 9.96 -5.27 11.99
N SER A 44 10.39 -4.21 12.67
CA SER A 44 10.32 -4.09 14.13
C SER A 44 8.88 -4.09 14.67
N THR A 45 7.91 -3.69 13.84
CA THR A 45 6.47 -3.63 14.17
C THR A 45 5.70 -4.91 13.83
N LEU A 46 6.34 -5.87 13.15
CA LEU A 46 5.70 -7.14 12.80
C LEU A 46 5.28 -7.92 14.05
N PRO A 47 4.13 -8.63 14.00
CA PRO A 47 3.71 -9.51 15.07
C PRO A 47 4.83 -10.46 15.51
N GLN A 48 5.13 -10.53 16.80
CA GLN A 48 6.18 -11.39 17.35
C GLN A 48 6.07 -12.87 16.90
N THR A 49 4.87 -13.35 16.57
CA THR A 49 4.66 -14.71 16.03
C THR A 49 5.30 -14.91 14.66
N ILE A 50 5.39 -13.88 13.82
CA ILE A 50 6.08 -13.88 12.52
C ILE A 50 7.59 -13.91 12.76
N LEU A 51 8.11 -13.00 13.58
CA LEU A 51 9.53 -12.92 13.93
C LEU A 51 10.05 -14.26 14.52
N ASP A 52 9.26 -14.84 15.44
CA ASP A 52 9.54 -16.16 16.02
C ASP A 52 9.55 -17.26 14.97
N TYR A 53 8.59 -17.24 14.04
CA TYR A 53 8.48 -18.24 12.98
C TYR A 53 9.68 -18.19 12.05
N ILE A 54 10.08 -17.01 11.60
CA ILE A 54 11.24 -16.81 10.70
C ILE A 54 12.51 -17.27 11.40
N THR A 55 12.75 -16.79 12.63
CA THR A 55 13.94 -17.15 13.43
C THR A 55 14.08 -18.67 13.61
N VAL A 56 12.97 -19.38 13.82
CA VAL A 56 12.98 -20.83 14.07
C VAL A 56 13.12 -21.64 12.78
N ASN A 57 12.45 -21.24 11.69
CA ASN A 57 12.34 -22.05 10.48
C ASN A 57 13.35 -21.68 9.40
N TYR A 58 13.85 -20.44 9.39
CA TYR A 58 14.76 -19.88 8.39
C TYR A 58 16.05 -19.34 9.06
N PRO A 59 16.78 -20.17 9.84
CA PRO A 59 17.92 -19.69 10.61
C PRO A 59 19.04 -19.19 9.71
N GLY A 60 19.42 -17.93 9.88
CA GLY A 60 20.51 -17.28 9.16
C GLY A 60 20.09 -16.58 7.86
N LEU A 61 18.79 -16.56 7.55
CA LEU A 61 18.21 -15.60 6.62
C LEU A 61 17.75 -14.37 7.39
N THR A 62 17.82 -13.21 6.76
CA THR A 62 17.19 -11.96 7.20
C THR A 62 15.93 -11.68 6.40
N ILE A 63 15.05 -10.86 6.96
CA ILE A 63 13.99 -10.15 6.25
C ILE A 63 14.67 -9.05 5.43
N VAL A 64 14.16 -8.82 4.23
CA VAL A 64 14.58 -7.74 3.32
C VAL A 64 13.40 -6.86 2.91
N GLU A 65 12.19 -7.41 2.98
CA GLU A 65 10.98 -6.65 2.75
C GLU A 65 9.84 -7.26 3.57
N ALA A 66 9.00 -6.39 4.11
CA ALA A 66 7.78 -6.77 4.79
C ALA A 66 6.68 -5.83 4.37
N GLU A 67 5.58 -6.40 3.90
CA GLU A 67 4.42 -5.67 3.40
C GLU A 67 3.14 -6.19 4.04
N ILE A 68 2.12 -5.35 4.08
CA ILE A 68 0.75 -5.74 4.39
C ILE A 68 -0.09 -5.63 3.12
N GLU A 69 -0.62 -6.77 2.70
CA GLU A 69 -1.53 -6.87 1.57
C GLU A 69 -2.89 -6.24 1.90
N ASP A 70 -3.68 -5.96 0.88
CA ASP A 70 -5.01 -5.37 0.94
C ASP A 70 -6.02 -6.22 1.77
N ASN A 71 -5.74 -7.51 1.89
CA ASN A 71 -6.50 -8.50 2.63
C ASN A 71 -6.05 -8.60 4.11
N GLN A 72 -5.05 -7.81 4.51
CA GLN A 72 -4.34 -7.74 5.79
C GLN A 72 -3.41 -8.94 6.08
N ASN A 73 -3.09 -9.76 5.09
CA ASN A 73 -1.99 -10.70 5.21
C ASN A 73 -0.68 -9.91 5.22
N PHE A 74 0.33 -10.50 5.84
CA PHE A 74 1.69 -10.03 5.73
C PHE A 74 2.42 -10.88 4.70
N GLU A 75 3.06 -10.21 3.75
CA GLU A 75 4.05 -10.79 2.89
C GLU A 75 5.44 -10.43 3.44
N ILE A 76 6.32 -11.42 3.55
CA ILE A 76 7.67 -11.23 4.08
C ILE A 76 8.67 -11.84 3.11
N GLU A 77 9.45 -11.00 2.44
CA GLU A 77 10.57 -11.43 1.62
C GLU A 77 11.82 -11.65 2.48
N LEU A 78 12.47 -12.79 2.28
CA LEU A 78 13.74 -13.13 2.92
C LEU A 78 14.91 -12.89 1.98
N SER A 79 16.10 -12.67 2.54
CA SER A 79 17.40 -12.52 1.86
C SER A 79 17.84 -13.62 0.87
N ASP A 80 17.06 -14.69 0.69
CA ASP A 80 17.25 -15.70 -0.35
C ASP A 80 16.13 -15.71 -1.41
N ASP A 81 15.39 -14.61 -1.52
CA ASP A 81 14.27 -14.36 -2.41
C ASP A 81 13.06 -15.27 -2.10
N THR A 82 12.92 -15.73 -0.84
CA THR A 82 11.75 -16.51 -0.41
C THR A 82 10.70 -15.59 0.18
N GLU A 83 9.52 -15.54 -0.44
CA GLU A 83 8.34 -14.81 0.05
C GLU A 83 7.48 -15.71 0.94
N LEU A 84 7.09 -15.20 2.12
CA LEU A 84 6.31 -15.91 3.12
C LEU A 84 5.02 -15.15 3.42
N ILE A 85 3.89 -15.84 3.29
CA ILE A 85 2.58 -15.26 3.55
C ILE A 85 2.08 -15.66 4.95
N PHE A 86 1.66 -14.68 5.73
CA PHE A 86 1.05 -14.83 7.05
C PHE A 86 -0.31 -14.14 7.07
N ASN A 87 -1.28 -14.67 7.81
CA ASN A 87 -2.54 -13.94 7.99
C ASN A 87 -2.36 -12.74 8.94
N ALA A 88 -3.38 -11.88 9.01
CA ALA A 88 -3.47 -10.74 9.95
C ALA A 88 -3.30 -11.08 11.45
N GLN A 89 -3.21 -12.35 11.84
CA GLN A 89 -2.90 -12.79 13.21
C GLN A 89 -1.46 -13.30 13.36
N GLY A 90 -0.65 -13.19 12.31
CA GLY A 90 0.72 -13.70 12.23
C GLY A 90 0.81 -15.22 12.15
N GLU A 91 -0.25 -15.92 11.69
CA GLU A 91 -0.20 -17.36 11.44
C GLU A 91 0.28 -17.62 10.01
N PHE A 92 1.33 -18.44 9.86
CA PHE A 92 1.88 -18.81 8.56
C PHE A 92 0.85 -19.53 7.67
N LEU A 93 0.65 -19.02 6.45
CA LEU A 93 -0.24 -19.56 5.44
C LEU A 93 0.51 -20.39 4.40
N GLY A 94 1.65 -19.88 3.91
CA GLY A 94 2.38 -20.50 2.80
C GLY A 94 3.64 -19.75 2.43
N VAL A 95 4.41 -20.34 1.53
CA VAL A 95 5.47 -19.67 0.77
C VAL A 95 4.80 -19.21 -0.51
N ASP A 96 5.09 -18.01 -1.01
CA ASP A 96 4.65 -17.68 -2.36
C ASP A 96 5.48 -18.44 -3.40
N ASP A 97 4.81 -19.09 -4.36
CA ASP A 97 5.52 -19.88 -5.38
C ASP A 97 4.87 -19.86 -6.76
N ASP A 98 4.27 -18.73 -7.18
CA ASP A 98 3.56 -18.46 -8.46
C ASP A 98 2.37 -19.45 -8.75
N GLU A 99 2.34 -20.62 -8.10
CA GLU A 99 1.32 -21.66 -8.23
C GLU A 99 0.25 -21.54 -7.13
N ASN A 100 0.49 -20.68 -6.14
CA ASN A 100 -0.38 -20.43 -5.00
C ASN A 100 -1.43 -19.34 -5.33
N LYS A 101 -2.24 -18.95 -4.36
CA LYS A 101 -3.44 -18.09 -4.56
C LYS A 101 -3.36 -16.86 -3.63
N PHE A 102 -2.15 -16.37 -3.42
CA PHE A 102 -1.91 -15.22 -2.57
C PHE A 102 -1.84 -13.96 -3.44
N ASP A 103 -1.37 -14.09 -4.69
CA ASP A 103 -1.52 -13.05 -5.73
C ASP A 103 -2.97 -12.77 -6.15
N ASP A 104 -3.15 -11.60 -6.74
CA ASP A 104 -4.38 -11.14 -7.35
C ASP A 104 -4.82 -12.00 -8.54
N GLU A 105 -6.13 -12.08 -8.76
CA GLU A 105 -6.69 -12.90 -9.83
C GLU A 105 -6.82 -12.10 -11.14
N GLU A 106 -5.95 -12.37 -12.12
CA GLU A 106 -6.08 -11.83 -13.49
C GLU A 106 -7.48 -12.14 -14.06
N ILE A 107 -8.17 -11.09 -14.51
CA ILE A 107 -9.49 -11.13 -15.09
C ILE A 107 -9.43 -10.82 -16.57
N ASP A 108 -10.04 -11.66 -17.42
CA ASP A 108 -10.32 -11.28 -18.81
C ASP A 108 -11.20 -9.99 -18.83
N PRO A 109 -10.75 -8.86 -19.40
CA PRO A 109 -11.52 -7.61 -19.39
C PRO A 109 -12.94 -7.75 -19.97
N ALA A 110 -13.18 -8.78 -20.78
CA ALA A 110 -14.51 -9.08 -21.31
C ALA A 110 -15.53 -9.57 -20.27
N VAL A 111 -15.10 -9.97 -19.07
CA VAL A 111 -15.99 -10.43 -17.98
C VAL A 111 -16.20 -9.41 -16.87
N LEU A 112 -15.55 -8.24 -16.95
CA LEU A 112 -15.72 -7.16 -15.99
C LEU A 112 -17.18 -6.70 -15.85
N PRO A 113 -17.57 -6.23 -14.64
CA PRO A 113 -18.86 -5.58 -14.44
C PRO A 113 -19.14 -4.48 -15.47
N GLN A 114 -20.35 -4.46 -16.02
CA GLN A 114 -20.71 -3.51 -17.10
C GLN A 114 -20.56 -2.04 -16.68
N ASN A 115 -20.76 -1.72 -15.40
CA ASN A 115 -20.57 -0.37 -14.87
C ASN A 115 -19.11 0.09 -14.91
N ILE A 116 -18.14 -0.81 -14.75
CA ILE A 116 -16.70 -0.50 -14.91
C ILE A 116 -16.42 -0.19 -16.38
N LEU A 117 -16.87 -1.06 -17.29
CA LEU A 117 -16.71 -0.86 -18.74
C LEU A 117 -17.35 0.45 -19.23
N ASP A 118 -18.55 0.76 -18.73
CA ASP A 118 -19.25 2.01 -19.05
C ASP A 118 -18.49 3.22 -18.51
N PHE A 119 -17.97 3.15 -17.27
CA PHE A 119 -17.17 4.21 -16.67
C PHE A 119 -15.90 4.50 -17.48
N ILE A 120 -15.16 3.47 -17.89
CA ILE A 120 -13.94 3.63 -18.70
C ILE A 120 -14.28 4.24 -20.06
N SER A 121 -15.31 3.73 -20.75
CA SER A 121 -15.73 4.26 -22.05
C SER A 121 -16.17 5.72 -21.99
N ASP A 122 -16.82 6.15 -20.91
CA ASP A 122 -17.35 7.50 -20.76
C ASP A 122 -16.28 8.51 -20.31
N ASN A 123 -15.35 8.10 -19.45
CA ASN A 123 -14.35 8.99 -18.84
C ASN A 123 -12.96 8.94 -19.52
N PHE A 124 -12.61 7.81 -20.14
CA PHE A 124 -11.31 7.55 -20.78
C PHE A 124 -11.48 7.17 -22.27
N PRO A 125 -12.13 8.02 -23.09
CA PRO A 125 -12.52 7.63 -24.44
C PRO A 125 -11.33 7.38 -25.37
N GLY A 126 -11.26 6.16 -25.89
CA GLY A 126 -10.25 5.74 -26.86
C GLY A 126 -9.00 5.12 -26.23
N LEU A 127 -8.98 4.94 -24.91
CA LEU A 127 -8.02 4.09 -24.20
C LEU A 127 -8.60 2.68 -24.09
N GLY A 128 -7.77 1.67 -24.39
CA GLY A 128 -8.08 0.27 -24.08
C GLY A 128 -7.75 -0.07 -22.62
N ILE A 129 -8.17 -1.27 -22.22
CA ILE A 129 -7.72 -1.92 -20.98
C ILE A 129 -6.53 -2.80 -21.37
N ASP A 130 -5.40 -2.63 -20.69
CA ASP A 130 -4.22 -3.49 -20.85
C ASP A 130 -4.34 -4.71 -19.92
N GLU A 131 -4.63 -4.46 -18.65
CA GLU A 131 -4.75 -5.46 -17.59
C GLU A 131 -5.99 -5.20 -16.70
N ALA A 132 -6.51 -6.26 -16.09
CA ALA A 132 -7.61 -6.18 -15.14
C ALA A 132 -7.49 -7.30 -14.12
N GLU A 133 -7.56 -6.97 -12.84
CA GLU A 133 -7.33 -7.90 -11.73
C GLU A 133 -8.48 -7.83 -10.72
N LEU A 134 -8.67 -8.93 -9.98
CA LEU A 134 -9.53 -8.99 -8.81
C LEU A 134 -8.62 -9.10 -7.59
N GLU A 135 -8.51 -7.99 -6.89
CA GLU A 135 -7.77 -7.87 -5.64
C GLU A 135 -8.28 -8.85 -4.58
N ASN A 136 -7.44 -9.25 -3.64
CA ASN A 136 -7.85 -10.15 -2.56
C ASN A 136 -8.93 -9.54 -1.64
N ASN A 137 -9.00 -8.22 -1.49
CA ASN A 137 -10.08 -7.52 -0.79
C ASN A 137 -11.41 -7.50 -1.58
N GLY A 138 -11.39 -7.94 -2.85
CA GLY A 138 -12.52 -8.03 -3.77
C GLY A 138 -12.77 -6.77 -4.60
N ASN A 139 -11.87 -5.79 -4.57
CA ASN A 139 -11.82 -4.67 -5.49
C ASN A 139 -11.35 -5.11 -6.88
N TYR A 140 -11.56 -4.26 -7.87
CA TYR A 140 -10.99 -4.44 -9.20
C TYR A 140 -9.93 -3.39 -9.43
N GLU A 141 -8.74 -3.82 -9.83
CA GLU A 141 -7.70 -2.97 -10.40
C GLU A 141 -7.73 -3.08 -11.92
N ILE A 142 -7.69 -1.94 -12.62
CA ILE A 142 -7.77 -1.90 -14.08
C ILE A 142 -6.68 -0.98 -14.63
N GLU A 143 -5.67 -1.57 -15.26
CA GLU A 143 -4.66 -0.83 -16.00
C GLU A 143 -5.15 -0.50 -17.41
N LEU A 144 -5.05 0.77 -17.79
CA LEU A 144 -5.34 1.24 -19.14
C LEU A 144 -4.07 1.21 -20.02
N GLU A 145 -4.22 1.16 -21.35
CA GLU A 145 -3.11 1.16 -22.34
C GLU A 145 -2.12 2.36 -22.26
N ASN A 146 -2.33 3.29 -21.34
CA ASN A 146 -1.47 4.44 -21.08
C ASN A 146 -0.93 4.47 -19.65
N ASP A 147 -0.89 3.31 -19.00
CA ASP A 147 -0.30 3.06 -17.68
C ASP A 147 -1.06 3.81 -16.55
N ILE A 148 -2.36 4.04 -16.72
CA ILE A 148 -3.23 4.53 -15.62
C ILE A 148 -3.93 3.31 -15.04
N GLU A 149 -3.71 3.07 -13.76
CA GLU A 149 -4.44 2.09 -12.96
C GLU A 149 -5.64 2.74 -12.28
N LEU A 150 -6.79 2.06 -12.34
CA LEU A 150 -8.05 2.51 -11.79
C LEU A 150 -8.58 1.46 -10.79
N ILE A 151 -8.84 1.89 -9.56
CA ILE A 151 -9.40 1.03 -8.52
C ILE A 151 -10.92 1.21 -8.44
N PHE A 152 -11.65 0.09 -8.41
CA PHE A 152 -13.09 0.03 -8.20
C PHE A 152 -13.42 -0.90 -7.04
N ASP A 153 -14.47 -0.59 -6.28
CA ASP A 153 -14.95 -1.54 -5.27
C ASP A 153 -15.56 -2.80 -5.91
N GLY A 154 -15.82 -3.85 -5.11
CA GLY A 154 -16.43 -5.09 -5.61
C GLY A 154 -17.85 -4.95 -6.22
N ASP A 155 -18.52 -3.81 -6.02
CA ASP A 155 -19.78 -3.46 -6.70
C ASP A 155 -19.54 -2.70 -8.03
N GLY A 156 -18.29 -2.37 -8.36
CA GLY A 156 -17.82 -1.66 -9.55
C GLY A 156 -17.97 -0.14 -9.47
N ASN A 157 -17.98 0.44 -8.27
CA ASN A 157 -17.92 1.90 -8.07
C ASN A 157 -16.47 2.37 -8.06
N PHE A 158 -16.16 3.41 -8.81
CA PHE A 158 -14.81 3.98 -8.88
C PHE A 158 -14.36 4.56 -7.53
N LEU A 159 -13.19 4.15 -7.07
CA LEU A 159 -12.55 4.60 -5.83
C LEU A 159 -11.47 5.65 -6.08
N GLY A 160 -10.64 5.46 -7.11
CA GLY A 160 -9.54 6.36 -7.44
C GLY A 160 -8.60 5.77 -8.49
N GLN A 161 -7.60 6.54 -8.89
CA GLN A 161 -6.42 5.99 -9.56
C GLN A 161 -5.51 5.35 -8.51
N ALA A 162 -4.86 4.24 -8.87
CA ALA A 162 -3.88 3.63 -8.00
C ALA A 162 -2.71 4.59 -7.76
N LYS A 163 -2.10 4.47 -6.59
CA LYS A 163 -0.87 5.15 -6.24
C LYS A 163 -0.13 4.27 -5.26
N ASP A 164 1.07 3.88 -5.66
CA ASP A 164 2.00 3.19 -4.80
C ASP A 164 2.36 4.07 -3.58
N GLU A 165 2.33 3.47 -2.39
CA GLU A 165 2.81 4.10 -1.17
C GLU A 165 4.33 4.37 -1.26
N ASN A 166 5.07 3.47 -1.91
CA ASN A 166 6.53 3.53 -2.07
C ASN A 166 6.99 4.59 -3.09
N GLU A 167 6.13 5.03 -4.02
CA GLU A 167 6.44 6.13 -4.94
C GLU A 167 6.58 7.51 -4.25
N ALA A 168 6.23 7.63 -2.95
CA ALA A 168 6.30 8.90 -2.22
C ALA A 168 7.68 9.22 -1.63
N GLU A 169 8.55 8.23 -1.43
CA GLU A 169 9.80 8.32 -0.68
C GLU A 169 11.03 8.48 -1.61
N GLU A 170 11.07 9.53 -2.46
CA GLU A 170 12.33 9.89 -3.13
C GLU A 170 13.27 10.63 -2.15
N GLY A 171 13.93 9.87 -1.28
CA GLY A 171 15.04 10.35 -0.44
C GLY A 171 15.33 9.42 0.73
N GLU A 172 16.52 8.82 0.71
CA GLU A 172 17.07 7.84 1.67
C GLU A 172 16.51 6.42 1.50
N ALA A 173 16.82 5.78 0.37
CA ALA A 173 16.60 4.34 0.23
C ALA A 173 17.65 3.60 1.05
N GLU A 174 17.20 2.90 2.08
CA GLU A 174 18.02 2.00 2.86
C GLU A 174 18.45 0.80 1.99
N GLU A 175 19.67 0.30 2.20
CA GLU A 175 20.18 -0.90 1.53
C GLU A 175 20.27 -2.05 2.54
N ASP A 176 19.53 -3.12 2.29
CA ASP A 176 19.70 -4.38 2.99
C ASP A 176 21.13 -4.90 2.88
N ILE A 177 21.72 -5.22 4.03
CA ILE A 177 23.05 -5.80 4.10
C ILE A 177 23.04 -7.12 4.87
N ASN A 178 23.99 -7.99 4.52
CA ASN A 178 24.16 -9.18 5.32
C ASN A 178 24.66 -8.78 6.73
N PRO A 179 24.11 -9.31 7.84
CA PRO A 179 24.58 -8.96 9.19
C PRO A 179 26.08 -9.21 9.43
N ALA A 180 26.72 -10.06 8.63
CA ALA A 180 28.16 -10.26 8.67
C ALA A 180 28.98 -9.07 8.14
N GLU A 181 28.37 -8.16 7.40
CA GLU A 181 28.96 -6.95 6.80
C GLU A 181 28.91 -5.75 7.76
N LEU A 182 28.05 -5.81 8.79
CA LEU A 182 28.02 -4.82 9.87
C LEU A 182 29.42 -4.60 10.49
N PRO A 183 29.80 -3.36 10.85
CA PRO A 183 30.99 -3.08 11.62
C PRO A 183 31.13 -3.98 12.86
N GLN A 184 32.34 -4.50 13.10
CA GLN A 184 32.60 -5.41 14.23
C GLN A 184 32.18 -4.80 15.59
N VAL A 185 32.24 -3.48 15.74
CA VAL A 185 31.81 -2.79 16.97
C VAL A 185 30.31 -2.94 17.24
N ILE A 186 29.48 -2.94 16.18
CA ILE A 186 28.03 -3.15 16.27
C ILE A 186 27.76 -4.62 16.61
N GLN A 187 28.39 -5.56 15.91
CA GLN A 187 28.26 -6.99 16.20
C GLN A 187 28.67 -7.32 17.65
N ASP A 188 29.77 -6.73 18.14
CA ASP A 188 30.24 -6.89 19.52
C ASP A 188 29.24 -6.29 20.53
N TYR A 189 28.68 -5.11 20.22
CA TYR A 189 27.66 -4.47 21.05
C TYR A 189 26.41 -5.34 21.19
N ILE A 190 25.89 -5.87 20.08
CA ILE A 190 24.70 -6.72 20.07
C ILE A 190 24.98 -8.01 20.86
N ALA A 191 26.12 -8.65 20.63
CA ALA A 191 26.49 -9.87 21.37
C ALA A 191 26.67 -9.65 22.89
N GLU A 192 27.08 -8.45 23.32
CA GLU A 192 27.23 -8.11 24.74
C GLU A 192 25.90 -7.75 25.41
N ASN A 193 25.02 -7.03 24.72
CA ASN A 193 23.79 -6.46 25.31
C ASN A 193 22.55 -7.34 25.06
N TYR A 194 22.51 -8.06 23.95
CA TYR A 194 21.40 -8.91 23.51
C TYR A 194 21.86 -10.35 23.22
N PRO A 195 22.47 -11.06 24.20
CA PRO A 195 23.15 -12.34 23.98
C PRO A 195 22.21 -13.50 23.62
N ASP A 196 20.91 -13.34 23.84
CA ASP A 196 19.87 -14.33 23.56
C ASP A 196 19.09 -14.00 22.27
N ASN A 197 19.46 -12.91 21.59
CA ASN A 197 18.79 -12.42 20.39
C ASN A 197 19.65 -12.63 19.13
N THR A 198 18.97 -12.69 17.99
CA THR A 198 19.59 -12.77 16.67
C THR A 198 19.14 -11.58 15.84
N ILE A 199 20.02 -11.11 14.97
CA ILE A 199 19.70 -10.10 13.96
C ILE A 199 18.78 -10.77 12.92
N ILE A 200 17.64 -10.14 12.64
CA ILE A 200 16.66 -10.59 11.64
C ILE A 200 16.61 -9.67 10.43
N GLU A 201 17.19 -8.48 10.52
CA GLU A 201 17.30 -7.49 9.44
C GLU A 201 18.46 -6.56 9.77
N ALA A 202 19.12 -6.04 8.75
CA ALA A 202 20.20 -5.08 8.90
C ALA A 202 20.29 -4.24 7.64
N GLU A 203 20.21 -2.93 7.80
CA GLU A 203 20.21 -1.96 6.71
C GLU A 203 21.32 -0.92 6.91
N VAL A 204 21.63 -0.21 5.82
CA VAL A 204 22.56 0.91 5.83
C VAL A 204 22.12 1.96 4.82
N ASP A 205 22.19 3.21 5.22
CA ASP A 205 21.98 4.36 4.33
C ASP A 205 23.23 5.25 4.28
N GLU A 206 23.09 6.54 3.94
CA GLU A 206 24.24 7.45 3.89
C GLU A 206 24.75 7.94 5.25
N ASP A 207 23.98 7.75 6.33
CA ASP A 207 24.20 8.35 7.65
C ASP A 207 24.27 7.31 8.80
N GLU A 208 23.64 6.15 8.69
CA GLU A 208 23.51 5.17 9.77
C GLU A 208 23.40 3.70 9.33
N TYR A 209 23.48 2.81 10.33
CA TYR A 209 23.13 1.40 10.24
C TYR A 209 21.92 1.16 11.12
N GLU A 210 20.92 0.49 10.57
CA GLU A 210 19.77 -0.01 11.30
C GLU A 210 19.87 -1.52 11.50
N VAL A 211 19.43 -2.02 12.67
CA VAL A 211 19.47 -3.44 12.99
C VAL A 211 18.25 -3.86 13.80
N THR A 212 17.38 -4.65 13.19
CA THR A 212 16.24 -5.27 13.88
C THR A 212 16.61 -6.65 14.44
N LEU A 213 16.25 -6.87 15.70
CA LEU A 213 16.45 -8.12 16.43
C LEU A 213 15.17 -8.96 16.44
N ASN A 214 15.33 -10.28 16.61
CA ASN A 214 14.23 -11.26 16.59
C ASN A 214 13.13 -11.07 17.65
N ASN A 215 13.28 -10.10 18.54
CA ASN A 215 12.29 -9.70 19.52
C ASN A 215 11.63 -8.33 19.23
N GLY A 216 11.81 -7.80 18.01
CA GLY A 216 11.26 -6.51 17.59
C GLY A 216 11.99 -5.29 18.15
N ILE A 217 13.17 -5.47 18.75
CA ILE A 217 14.02 -4.33 19.12
C ILE A 217 14.78 -3.88 17.89
N GLU A 218 14.71 -2.59 17.62
CA GLU A 218 15.43 -1.89 16.56
C GLU A 218 16.55 -1.06 17.17
N LEU A 219 17.69 -1.00 16.47
CA LEU A 219 18.91 -0.36 16.94
C LEU A 219 19.55 0.45 15.82
N GLU A 220 19.53 1.78 15.94
CA GLU A 220 20.28 2.66 15.04
C GLU A 220 21.70 2.91 15.56
N PHE A 221 22.66 2.93 14.64
CA PHE A 221 24.05 3.28 14.90
C PHE A 221 24.58 4.24 13.85
N ASP A 222 25.39 5.24 14.24
CA ASP A 222 26.11 6.04 13.26
C ASP A 222 27.12 5.19 12.45
N LEU A 223 27.64 5.72 11.33
CA LEU A 223 28.62 5.01 10.50
C LEU A 223 29.94 4.63 11.23
N GLU A 224 30.22 5.20 12.41
CA GLU A 224 31.33 4.80 13.27
C GLU A 224 30.98 3.67 14.26
N GLY A 225 29.72 3.26 14.30
CA GLY A 225 29.15 2.22 15.15
C GLY A 225 28.84 2.68 16.57
N ASN A 226 28.62 3.98 16.79
CA ASN A 226 28.09 4.48 18.06
C ASN A 226 26.56 4.40 18.02
N LEU A 227 25.97 3.77 19.04
CA LEU A 227 24.52 3.67 19.19
C LEU A 227 23.86 5.04 19.25
N LEU A 228 22.83 5.24 18.42
CA LEU A 228 22.01 6.44 18.34
C LEU A 228 20.68 6.27 19.09
N SER A 229 19.91 5.24 18.73
CA SER A 229 18.59 4.95 19.29
C SER A 229 18.46 3.48 19.72
N VAL A 230 17.38 3.19 20.44
CA VAL A 230 16.88 1.84 20.72
C VAL A 230 15.37 1.94 20.77
N GLU A 231 14.69 1.32 19.82
CA GLU A 231 13.22 1.35 19.72
C GLU A 231 12.66 -0.07 19.93
N ASP A 232 11.43 -0.14 20.44
CA ASP A 232 10.69 -1.39 20.61
C ASP A 232 9.43 -1.27 19.76
N GLY A 233 9.48 -1.84 18.55
CA GLY A 233 8.37 -1.81 17.60
C GLY A 233 7.15 -2.62 18.07
N ASN A 234 7.31 -3.44 19.12
CA ASN A 234 6.23 -4.22 19.76
C ASN A 234 5.61 -3.51 20.98
N GLY A 235 5.79 -2.19 21.11
CA GLY A 235 5.25 -1.39 22.20
C GLY A 235 3.74 -1.58 22.41
N GLU A 236 3.35 -2.34 23.45
CA GLU A 236 2.11 -2.02 24.14
C GLU A 236 2.24 -0.56 24.58
N ASP A 237 1.37 0.32 24.08
CA ASP A 237 1.23 1.70 24.53
C ASP A 237 1.04 1.70 26.06
N ASP A 238 2.15 1.77 26.81
CA ASP A 238 2.15 2.12 28.22
C ASP A 238 1.89 3.64 28.29
N ASP A 239 0.66 4.02 27.94
CA ASP A 239 0.01 5.25 28.35
C ASP A 239 -0.17 5.22 29.89
N ASP A 240 0.93 5.22 30.65
CA ASP A 240 0.92 5.66 32.04
C ASP A 240 1.13 7.18 32.03
N ASP A 241 0.09 7.88 31.58
CA ASP A 241 -0.17 9.27 31.95
C ASP A 241 -0.40 9.31 33.47
N GLY A 242 0.71 9.21 34.19
CA GLY A 242 0.81 9.53 35.61
C GLY A 242 0.54 11.02 35.79
N ASP A 243 -0.75 11.35 35.95
CA ASP A 243 -1.23 12.61 36.51
C ASP A 243 -0.45 12.91 37.81
N ASP A 244 0.58 13.76 37.71
CA ASP A 244 1.25 14.36 38.86
C ASP A 244 0.32 15.43 39.48
N ASP A 245 -0.20 15.10 40.67
CA ASP A 245 -0.95 15.94 41.63
C ASP A 245 -0.30 17.30 41.98
#